data_AF-A0A6I6G9M9-F1
#
_entry.id   AF-A0A6I6G9M9-F1
#
_cell.length_a   1.000
_cell.length_b   1.000
_cell.length_c   1.000
_cell.angle_alpha   90.00
_cell.angle_beta   90.00
_cell.angle_gamma   90.00
#
_symmetry.space_group_name_H-M   'P 1'
#
loop_
_entity.id
_entity.type
_entity.pdbx_description
1 polymer ?
#
loop_
_entity_poly.entity_id
_entity_poly.type
_entity_poly.pdbx_seq_one_letter_code
_entity_poly.pdbx_strand_id
1 'polypeptide(L)'
;MSPGDLILIMQMQGASVNTTNTTAYGEITSYNNAGLYEFACVSAVPGTTSITVTLPLMNAYSASGNTQVIRVPRFTSLTVATVGSIVAPAWNGATGGVVAIETTGSIALSTASAINVSGRGFRGGALDNNSSTAGSGPITTYRSTSGNDGAEKGESIAGSATAYDVLNGRYGRGAIANGGGGGYIGITSGTPARTVAGGANGTTTSTAVTEFTPNGATVGAGGSLLTYNPVSSLFIPVSGTVLNDANG
;
A
#
# COMPACT_ATOMS: atom_id res chain seq x y z
N MET A 1 9.87 15.62 16.52
CA MET A 1 9.55 16.55 15.43
C MET A 1 9.76 17.92 16.01
N SER A 2 10.14 18.90 15.21
CA SER A 2 10.49 20.24 15.66
C SER A 2 9.87 21.30 14.75
N PRO A 3 9.62 22.51 15.26
CA PRO A 3 9.38 23.67 14.40
C PRO A 3 10.46 23.78 13.31
N GLY A 4 10.04 24.03 12.07
CA GLY A 4 10.90 24.08 10.89
C GLY A 4 11.05 22.75 10.14
N ASP A 5 10.65 21.61 10.73
CA ASP A 5 10.64 20.33 10.02
C ASP A 5 9.68 20.39 8.82
N LEU A 6 10.12 19.91 7.66
CA LEU A 6 9.22 19.58 6.55
C LEU A 6 8.63 18.20 6.80
N ILE A 7 7.32 18.07 6.60
CA ILE A 7 6.59 16.82 6.71
C ILE A 7 5.79 16.54 5.44
N LEU A 8 5.59 15.26 5.17
CA LEU A 8 4.62 14.74 4.21
C LEU A 8 3.46 14.16 5.02
N ILE A 9 2.25 14.62 4.72
CA ILE A 9 1.01 14.02 5.23
C ILE A 9 0.42 13.22 4.07
N MET A 10 0.12 11.95 4.28
CA MET A 10 -0.41 11.07 3.23
C MET A 10 -1.41 10.08 3.81
N GLN A 11 -2.62 10.02 3.24
CA GLN A 11 -3.60 9.02 3.63
C GLN A 11 -3.44 7.77 2.77
N MET A 12 -3.19 6.64 3.42
CA MET A 12 -2.87 5.39 2.72
C MET A 12 -4.12 4.62 2.30
N GLN A 13 -5.17 4.64 3.12
CA GLN A 13 -6.37 3.81 2.96
C GLN A 13 -7.66 4.62 3.19
N GLY A 14 -8.81 3.97 3.04
CA GLY A 14 -10.13 4.54 3.26
C GLY A 14 -10.98 4.70 2.00
N ALA A 15 -10.58 4.09 0.88
CA ALA A 15 -11.43 4.02 -0.30
C ALA A 15 -12.68 3.14 -0.03
N SER A 16 -13.80 3.52 -0.63
CA SER A 16 -15.03 2.72 -0.63
C SER A 16 -15.04 1.83 -1.87
N VAL A 17 -15.57 0.61 -1.71
CA VAL A 17 -15.62 -0.40 -2.76
C VAL A 17 -17.02 -1.02 -2.86
N ASN A 18 -17.32 -1.61 -4.01
CA ASN A 18 -18.51 -2.43 -4.19
C ASN A 18 -18.39 -3.74 -3.40
N THR A 19 -19.29 -3.97 -2.46
CA THR A 19 -19.28 -5.16 -1.60
C THR A 19 -20.24 -6.26 -2.08
N THR A 20 -20.87 -6.11 -3.24
CA THR A 20 -21.81 -7.10 -3.76
C THR A 20 -21.06 -8.36 -4.17
N ASN A 21 -21.64 -9.55 -3.90
CA ASN A 21 -21.01 -10.82 -4.23
C ASN A 21 -21.12 -11.16 -5.73
N THR A 22 -20.49 -10.36 -6.58
CA THR A 22 -20.50 -10.47 -8.05
C THR A 22 -19.11 -10.22 -8.61
N THR A 23 -18.95 -10.30 -9.93
CA THR A 23 -17.72 -9.89 -10.64
C THR A 23 -17.26 -8.47 -10.29
N ALA A 24 -18.18 -7.60 -9.90
CA ALA A 24 -17.91 -6.22 -9.52
C ALA A 24 -17.43 -6.05 -8.08
N TYR A 25 -17.31 -7.13 -7.29
CA TYR A 25 -16.78 -7.05 -5.93
C TYR A 25 -15.40 -6.38 -5.93
N GLY A 26 -15.21 -5.41 -5.04
CA GLY A 26 -13.96 -4.71 -4.86
C GLY A 26 -13.68 -3.57 -5.83
N GLU A 27 -14.55 -3.33 -6.81
CA GLU A 27 -14.47 -2.13 -7.65
C GLU A 27 -14.56 -0.87 -6.78
N ILE A 28 -13.63 0.06 -6.97
CA ILE A 28 -13.59 1.32 -6.21
C ILE A 28 -14.80 2.17 -6.61
N THR A 29 -15.63 2.53 -5.63
CA THR A 29 -16.79 3.43 -5.82
C THR A 29 -16.47 4.86 -5.41
N SER A 30 -15.50 5.05 -4.52
CA SER A 30 -14.95 6.37 -4.16
C SER A 30 -13.56 6.18 -3.58
N TYR A 31 -12.59 6.99 -4.01
CA TYR A 31 -11.28 7.04 -3.36
C TYR A 31 -11.34 7.69 -1.97
N ASN A 32 -12.39 8.46 -1.69
CA ASN A 32 -12.46 9.33 -0.51
C ASN A 32 -11.18 10.16 -0.41
N ASN A 33 -10.39 10.01 0.66
CA ASN A 33 -9.10 10.66 0.79
C ASN A 33 -7.91 9.71 0.59
N ALA A 34 -8.15 8.44 0.24
CA ALA A 34 -7.08 7.47 0.00
C ALA A 34 -6.19 7.93 -1.15
N GLY A 35 -4.90 8.00 -0.87
CA GLY A 35 -3.86 8.44 -1.77
C GLY A 35 -3.64 9.94 -1.88
N LEU A 36 -4.47 10.77 -1.23
CA LEU A 36 -4.17 12.19 -1.10
C LEU A 36 -2.93 12.41 -0.23
N TYR A 37 -2.14 13.41 -0.60
CA TYR A 37 -0.97 13.81 0.14
C TYR A 37 -0.65 15.29 -0.04
N GLU A 38 0.05 15.86 0.93
CA GLU A 38 0.63 17.20 0.83
C GLU A 38 1.85 17.37 1.73
N PHE A 39 2.71 18.33 1.37
CA PHE A 39 3.82 18.74 2.19
C PHE A 39 3.43 19.93 3.07
N ALA A 40 3.87 19.92 4.33
CA ALA A 40 3.65 21.01 5.26
C ALA A 40 4.91 21.29 6.09
N CYS A 41 5.07 22.54 6.51
CA CYS A 41 6.11 22.93 7.45
C CYS A 41 5.53 23.00 8.86
N VAL A 42 6.21 22.39 9.83
CA VAL A 42 5.81 22.40 11.24
C VAL A 42 6.12 23.78 11.83
N SER A 43 5.11 24.44 12.39
CA SER A 43 5.26 25.72 13.10
C SER A 43 5.42 25.53 14.61
N ALA A 44 4.77 24.52 15.18
CA ALA A 44 4.84 24.19 16.61
C ALA A 44 4.62 22.69 16.86
N VAL A 45 5.14 22.20 17.99
CA VAL A 45 4.86 20.86 18.52
C VAL A 45 4.36 21.01 19.95
N PRO A 46 3.05 21.30 20.15
CA PRO A 46 2.50 21.60 21.47
C PRO A 46 2.48 20.40 22.44
N GLY A 47 2.65 19.19 21.94
CA GLY A 47 2.61 17.96 22.72
C GLY A 47 3.13 16.76 21.92
N THR A 48 3.03 15.56 22.49
CA THR A 48 3.56 14.33 21.88
C THR A 48 2.72 13.79 20.72
N THR A 49 1.45 14.21 20.61
CA THR A 49 0.48 13.73 19.61
C THR A 49 -0.08 14.83 18.72
N SER A 50 0.42 16.07 18.85
CA SER A 50 -0.12 17.23 18.16
C SER A 50 0.99 18.09 17.58
N ILE A 51 0.76 18.57 16.36
CA ILE A 51 1.62 19.53 15.68
C ILE A 51 0.75 20.63 15.08
N THR A 52 1.33 21.80 14.90
CA THR A 52 0.73 22.90 14.15
C THR A 52 1.58 23.12 12.90
N VAL A 53 0.93 23.43 11.78
CA VAL A 53 1.57 23.69 10.50
C VAL A 53 1.47 25.17 10.16
N THR A 54 2.43 25.68 9.37
CA THR A 54 2.53 27.10 9.05
C THR A 54 1.40 27.59 8.13
N LEU A 55 0.94 26.74 7.22
CA LEU A 55 -0.16 27.02 6.28
C LEU A 55 -1.29 26.01 6.51
N PRO A 56 -2.55 26.41 6.25
CA PRO A 56 -3.67 25.47 6.33
C PRO A 56 -3.48 24.33 5.33
N LEU A 57 -3.92 23.14 5.71
CA LEU A 57 -3.91 21.97 4.83
C LEU A 57 -4.94 22.13 3.70
N MET A 58 -4.62 21.64 2.52
CA MET A 58 -5.50 21.66 1.35
C MET A 58 -6.48 20.48 1.38
N ASN A 59 -6.10 19.35 1.97
CA ASN A 59 -6.92 18.17 2.05
C ASN A 59 -7.34 17.87 3.50
N ALA A 60 -8.44 17.12 3.64
CA ALA A 60 -8.83 16.53 4.89
C ALA A 60 -8.22 15.12 5.03
N TYR A 61 -7.63 14.83 6.18
CA TYR A 61 -7.06 13.53 6.49
C TYR A 61 -7.74 12.90 7.69
N SER A 62 -7.81 11.58 7.71
CA SER A 62 -8.45 10.83 8.78
C SER A 62 -7.53 9.76 9.35
N ALA A 63 -7.59 9.55 10.67
CA ALA A 63 -6.89 8.45 11.32
C ALA A 63 -7.43 7.08 10.84
N SER A 64 -8.75 6.98 10.58
CA SER A 64 -9.38 5.78 10.03
C SER A 64 -8.92 5.41 8.62
N GLY A 65 -8.36 6.37 7.88
CA GLY A 65 -7.72 6.14 6.58
C GLY A 65 -6.24 5.75 6.68
N ASN A 66 -5.73 5.45 7.88
CA ASN A 66 -4.32 5.13 8.11
C ASN A 66 -3.38 6.21 7.53
N THR A 67 -3.66 7.46 7.89
CA THR A 67 -2.83 8.61 7.50
C THR A 67 -1.48 8.58 8.21
N GLN A 68 -0.41 8.75 7.43
CA GLN A 68 0.95 8.91 7.92
C GLN A 68 1.35 10.38 7.95
N VAL A 69 2.10 10.76 8.98
CA VAL A 69 2.86 12.02 9.03
C VAL A 69 4.35 11.68 9.04
N ILE A 70 5.02 11.93 7.92
CA ILE A 70 6.37 11.47 7.63
C ILE A 70 7.29 12.69 7.63
N ARG A 71 8.39 12.66 8.38
CA ARG A 71 9.40 13.72 8.29
C ARG A 71 10.17 13.60 6.98
N VAL A 72 10.39 14.72 6.32
CA VAL A 72 11.06 14.80 5.02
C VAL A 72 12.42 15.46 5.24
N PRO A 73 13.53 14.71 5.10
CA PRO A 73 14.85 15.30 5.17
C PRO A 73 15.06 16.26 3.99
N ARG A 74 15.66 17.42 4.29
CA ARG A 74 15.98 18.47 3.32
C ARG A 74 17.49 18.52 3.11
N PHE A 75 17.94 18.44 1.87
CA PHE A 75 19.36 18.54 1.52
C PHE A 75 19.60 19.63 0.49
N THR A 76 20.81 20.21 0.48
CA THR A 76 21.22 21.05 -0.65
C THR A 76 21.44 20.20 -1.90
N SER A 77 22.17 19.09 -1.77
CA SER A 77 22.32 18.06 -2.81
C SER A 77 22.45 16.69 -2.12
N LEU A 78 22.01 15.63 -2.80
CA LEU A 78 22.09 14.26 -2.31
C LEU A 78 22.87 13.41 -3.31
N THR A 79 23.96 12.77 -2.87
CA THR A 79 24.73 11.83 -3.70
C THR A 79 24.73 10.45 -3.07
N VAL A 80 24.27 9.44 -3.83
CA VAL A 80 24.38 8.03 -3.45
C VAL A 80 25.56 7.42 -4.22
N ALA A 81 26.72 7.41 -3.56
CA ALA A 81 28.03 7.24 -4.20
C ALA A 81 28.47 5.78 -4.44
N THR A 82 27.88 4.81 -3.74
CA THR A 82 28.24 3.38 -3.82
C THR A 82 27.05 2.51 -4.23
N VAL A 83 27.27 1.22 -4.49
CA VAL A 83 26.17 0.26 -4.61
C VAL A 83 25.29 0.32 -3.35
N GLY A 84 24.02 0.64 -3.51
CA GLY A 84 23.12 0.85 -2.37
C GLY A 84 21.76 1.37 -2.82
N SER A 85 20.74 1.14 -2.00
CA SER A 85 19.42 1.70 -2.26
C SER A 85 18.90 2.50 -1.09
N ILE A 86 18.26 3.63 -1.39
CA ILE A 86 17.40 4.31 -0.42
C ILE A 86 16.08 3.56 -0.44
N VAL A 87 15.72 2.97 0.69
CA VAL A 87 14.53 2.13 0.85
C VAL A 87 13.64 2.66 1.97
N ALA A 88 12.33 2.45 1.82
CA ALA A 88 11.39 2.63 2.92
C ALA A 88 11.35 1.37 3.80
N PRO A 89 11.04 1.51 5.11
CA PRO A 89 10.46 0.39 5.86
C PRO A 89 9.25 -0.17 5.12
N ALA A 90 9.06 -1.48 5.15
CA ALA A 90 7.85 -2.09 4.59
C ALA A 90 6.61 -1.61 5.38
N TRP A 91 5.50 -1.43 4.68
CA TRP A 91 4.21 -1.12 5.27
C TRP A 91 3.82 -2.19 6.30
N ASN A 92 3.49 -1.74 7.50
CA ASN A 92 3.12 -2.63 8.62
C ASN A 92 1.63 -2.55 9.01
N GLY A 93 0.81 -1.84 8.24
CA GLY A 93 -0.59 -1.55 8.57
C GLY A 93 -0.83 -0.15 9.14
N ALA A 94 0.22 0.56 9.53
CA ALA A 94 0.13 1.93 10.05
C ALA A 94 1.19 2.88 9.46
N THR A 95 2.41 2.38 9.26
CA THR A 95 3.54 3.16 8.72
C THR A 95 4.37 2.35 7.72
N GLY A 96 5.09 3.03 6.84
CA GLY A 96 6.02 2.44 5.86
C GLY A 96 5.60 2.68 4.42
N GLY A 97 6.33 2.08 3.47
CA GLY A 97 6.03 2.10 2.03
C GLY A 97 6.33 3.40 1.29
N VAL A 98 6.86 4.42 1.98
CA VAL A 98 7.08 5.75 1.41
C VAL A 98 8.52 6.21 1.63
N VAL A 99 9.14 6.70 0.55
CA VAL A 99 10.35 7.54 0.61
C VAL A 99 9.97 8.94 0.15
N ALA A 100 10.29 9.93 0.98
CA ALA A 100 10.13 11.34 0.66
C ALA A 100 11.43 12.08 1.00
N ILE A 101 11.96 12.82 0.03
CA ILE A 101 13.20 13.60 0.16
C ILE A 101 12.97 14.93 -0.53
N GLU A 102 13.46 16.00 0.08
CA GLU A 102 13.51 17.32 -0.55
C GLU A 102 14.97 17.71 -0.82
N THR A 103 15.26 18.13 -2.04
CA THR A 103 16.56 18.74 -2.37
C THR A 103 16.37 20.06 -3.11
N THR A 104 17.17 21.08 -2.78
CA THR A 104 17.19 22.33 -3.55
C THR A 104 18.09 22.26 -4.77
N GLY A 105 19.06 21.34 -4.76
CA GLY A 105 19.97 21.00 -5.86
C GLY A 105 19.68 19.61 -6.41
N SER A 106 20.71 18.91 -6.89
CA SER A 106 20.54 17.62 -7.56
C SER A 106 20.51 16.42 -6.61
N ILE A 107 19.78 15.39 -7.03
CA ILE A 107 19.94 14.02 -6.55
C ILE A 107 20.79 13.26 -7.58
N ALA A 108 22.00 12.86 -7.19
CA ALA A 108 22.92 12.09 -8.02
C ALA A 108 22.97 10.63 -7.53
N LEU A 109 22.51 9.71 -8.37
CA LEU A 109 22.59 8.26 -8.14
C LEU A 109 23.71 7.68 -9.01
N SER A 110 24.62 6.89 -8.43
CA SER A 110 25.58 6.11 -9.23
C SER A 110 24.86 5.04 -10.04
N THR A 111 25.51 4.47 -11.06
CA THR A 111 24.91 3.48 -11.99
C THR A 111 24.37 2.21 -11.32
N ALA A 112 24.78 1.92 -10.08
CA ALA A 112 24.30 0.81 -9.25
C ALA A 112 23.53 1.28 -8.00
N SER A 113 23.07 2.53 -7.98
CA SER A 113 22.23 3.10 -6.91
C SER A 113 20.80 3.28 -7.37
N ALA A 114 19.86 3.11 -6.44
CA ALA A 114 18.45 3.38 -6.70
C ALA A 114 17.75 3.93 -5.46
N ILE A 115 16.70 4.72 -5.67
CA ILE A 115 15.65 4.82 -4.67
C ILE A 115 14.68 3.69 -4.99
N ASN A 116 14.58 2.69 -4.13
CA ASN A 116 13.83 1.47 -4.40
C ASN A 116 12.84 1.17 -3.26
N VAL A 117 11.55 1.30 -3.57
CA VAL A 117 10.45 0.99 -2.66
C VAL A 117 9.64 -0.23 -3.10
N SER A 118 10.12 -1.01 -4.08
CA SER A 118 9.39 -2.17 -4.58
C SER A 118 9.16 -3.20 -3.47
N GLY A 119 7.92 -3.66 -3.35
CA GLY A 119 7.52 -4.63 -2.33
C GLY A 119 7.52 -4.07 -0.91
N ARG A 120 7.46 -2.74 -0.75
CA ARG A 120 7.36 -2.05 0.54
C ARG A 120 5.96 -1.50 0.80
N GLY A 121 5.06 -1.57 -0.19
CA GLY A 121 3.65 -1.23 -0.06
C GLY A 121 2.83 -2.28 0.69
N PHE A 122 1.51 -2.30 0.41
CA PHE A 122 0.54 -3.10 1.13
C PHE A 122 0.90 -4.58 1.27
N ARG A 123 0.52 -5.16 2.41
CA ARG A 123 0.81 -6.57 2.72
C ARG A 123 -0.08 -7.49 1.89
N GLY A 124 0.48 -8.61 1.45
CA GLY A 124 -0.30 -9.71 0.88
C GLY A 124 -1.26 -10.34 1.90
N GLY A 125 -2.14 -11.21 1.43
CA GLY A 125 -3.06 -11.96 2.28
C GLY A 125 -2.30 -12.87 3.26
N ALA A 126 -2.82 -13.00 4.49
CA ALA A 126 -2.21 -13.87 5.48
C ALA A 126 -2.35 -15.36 5.11
N LEU A 127 -1.46 -16.17 5.69
CA LEU A 127 -1.52 -17.62 5.62
C LEU A 127 -2.82 -18.13 6.24
N ASP A 128 -3.63 -18.81 5.43
CA ASP A 128 -4.80 -19.56 5.89
C ASP A 128 -4.60 -21.06 5.56
N ASN A 129 -4.75 -21.91 6.57
CA ASN A 129 -4.60 -23.37 6.45
C ASN A 129 -5.97 -24.09 6.51
N ASN A 130 -7.05 -23.37 6.22
CA ASN A 130 -8.38 -23.94 6.08
C ASN A 130 -8.63 -24.32 4.62
N SER A 131 -9.49 -25.30 4.41
CA SER A 131 -9.83 -25.80 3.08
C SER A 131 -11.18 -26.46 3.13
N SER A 132 -11.99 -26.22 2.10
CA SER A 132 -13.19 -27.02 1.84
C SER A 132 -12.84 -28.51 1.77
N THR A 133 -13.78 -29.37 2.15
CA THR A 133 -13.66 -30.83 2.00
C THR A 133 -13.35 -31.20 0.55
N ALA A 134 -12.55 -32.26 0.33
CA ALA A 134 -12.28 -32.75 -1.01
C ALA A 134 -13.58 -33.08 -1.76
N GLY A 135 -13.65 -32.70 -3.05
CA GLY A 135 -14.82 -32.91 -3.89
C GLY A 135 -15.95 -31.87 -3.73
N SER A 136 -15.78 -30.81 -2.93
CA SER A 136 -16.82 -29.79 -2.69
C SER A 136 -17.17 -28.88 -3.89
N GLY A 137 -16.60 -29.13 -5.07
CA GLY A 137 -16.76 -28.27 -6.24
C GLY A 137 -15.96 -26.95 -6.15
N PRO A 138 -15.90 -26.18 -7.26
CA PRO A 138 -15.14 -24.93 -7.28
C PRO A 138 -15.82 -23.83 -6.48
N ILE A 139 -15.04 -23.03 -5.75
CA ILE A 139 -15.54 -21.84 -5.08
C ILE A 139 -15.82 -20.74 -6.11
N THR A 140 -17.07 -20.30 -6.18
CA THR A 140 -17.53 -19.25 -7.12
C THR A 140 -17.75 -17.89 -6.46
N THR A 141 -17.75 -17.84 -5.13
CA THR A 141 -18.01 -16.62 -4.36
C THR A 141 -16.86 -15.61 -4.48
N TYR A 142 -17.20 -14.34 -4.61
CA TYR A 142 -16.25 -13.23 -4.68
C TYR A 142 -15.85 -12.74 -3.28
N ARG A 143 -16.77 -12.84 -2.33
CA ARG A 143 -16.56 -12.53 -0.91
C ARG A 143 -17.05 -13.68 -0.01
N SER A 144 -16.37 -13.91 1.10
CA SER A 144 -16.78 -14.85 2.13
C SER A 144 -16.20 -14.49 3.50
N THR A 145 -16.84 -15.02 4.54
CA THR A 145 -16.35 -15.05 5.93
C THR A 145 -15.62 -16.34 6.28
N SER A 146 -15.62 -17.34 5.39
CA SER A 146 -15.02 -18.64 5.64
C SER A 146 -13.66 -18.80 4.96
N GLY A 147 -12.63 -19.16 5.73
CA GLY A 147 -11.33 -19.55 5.18
C GLY A 147 -11.36 -20.82 4.32
N ASN A 148 -12.46 -21.58 4.33
CA ASN A 148 -12.65 -22.69 3.41
C ASN A 148 -12.85 -22.23 1.96
N ASP A 149 -13.25 -20.97 1.75
CA ASP A 149 -13.61 -20.39 0.45
C ASP A 149 -12.43 -19.67 -0.22
N GLY A 150 -11.21 -19.83 0.30
CA GLY A 150 -9.98 -19.28 -0.26
C GLY A 150 -9.04 -18.73 0.81
N ALA A 151 -7.81 -18.36 0.42
CA ALA A 151 -6.93 -17.67 1.35
C ALA A 151 -7.43 -16.24 1.63
N GLU A 152 -6.76 -15.53 2.54
CA GLU A 152 -7.12 -14.16 2.83
C GLU A 152 -6.78 -13.22 1.67
N LYS A 153 -7.60 -12.19 1.47
CA LYS A 153 -7.29 -11.08 0.55
C LYS A 153 -6.16 -10.22 1.10
N GLY A 154 -5.35 -9.64 0.21
CA GLY A 154 -4.30 -8.70 0.59
C GLY A 154 -4.85 -7.33 0.99
N GLU A 155 -4.02 -6.57 1.70
CA GLU A 155 -4.33 -5.18 2.05
C GLU A 155 -4.40 -4.30 0.80
N SER A 156 -5.23 -3.27 0.86
CA SER A 156 -5.50 -2.36 -0.25
C SER A 156 -5.78 -0.95 0.25
N ILE A 157 -5.99 -0.01 -0.67
CA ILE A 157 -6.53 1.31 -0.32
C ILE A 157 -7.92 1.25 0.34
N ALA A 158 -8.64 0.13 0.24
CA ALA A 158 -9.92 -0.09 0.92
C ALA A 158 -9.77 -0.64 2.35
N GLY A 159 -8.55 -0.98 2.78
CA GLY A 159 -8.25 -1.41 4.15
C GLY A 159 -7.45 -2.71 4.22
N SER A 160 -7.64 -3.44 5.32
CA SER A 160 -6.94 -4.68 5.63
C SER A 160 -7.91 -5.81 5.98
N ALA A 161 -7.40 -6.99 6.34
CA ALA A 161 -8.21 -8.14 6.76
C ALA A 161 -9.30 -7.77 7.78
N THR A 162 -8.97 -6.97 8.81
CA THR A 162 -9.94 -6.50 9.81
C THR A 162 -11.05 -5.63 9.21
N ALA A 163 -10.72 -4.78 8.23
CA ALA A 163 -11.73 -4.00 7.53
C ALA A 163 -12.63 -4.92 6.69
N TYR A 164 -12.07 -5.95 6.07
CA TYR A 164 -12.80 -6.88 5.22
C TYR A 164 -13.70 -7.83 6.00
N ASP A 165 -13.41 -8.10 7.27
CA ASP A 165 -14.29 -8.86 8.16
C ASP A 165 -15.65 -8.13 8.30
N VAL A 166 -15.64 -6.81 8.47
CA VAL A 166 -16.87 -5.98 8.50
C VAL A 166 -17.60 -6.00 7.15
N LEU A 167 -16.85 -6.17 6.06
CA LEU A 167 -17.39 -6.31 4.71
C LEU A 167 -17.68 -7.77 4.35
N ASN A 168 -17.76 -8.71 5.30
CA ASN A 168 -17.90 -10.17 5.10
C ASN A 168 -17.14 -10.68 3.86
N GLY A 169 -15.90 -10.25 3.71
CA GLY A 169 -15.16 -10.34 2.46
C GLY A 169 -13.68 -10.51 2.65
N ARG A 170 -13.26 -11.06 3.80
CA ARG A 170 -11.86 -11.43 4.05
C ARG A 170 -11.38 -12.53 3.12
N TYR A 171 -12.28 -13.41 2.69
CA TYR A 171 -11.99 -14.57 1.83
C TYR A 171 -12.74 -14.51 0.49
N GLY A 172 -12.47 -15.48 -0.38
CA GLY A 172 -13.09 -15.61 -1.71
C GLY A 172 -12.22 -15.03 -2.84
N ARG A 173 -12.68 -15.22 -4.08
CA ARG A 173 -11.85 -14.95 -5.27
C ARG A 173 -11.81 -13.50 -5.75
N GLY A 174 -12.77 -12.68 -5.34
CA GLY A 174 -12.87 -11.29 -5.81
C GLY A 174 -11.72 -10.45 -5.27
N ALA A 175 -11.02 -9.71 -6.13
CA ALA A 175 -10.05 -8.73 -5.66
C ALA A 175 -10.77 -7.60 -4.93
N ILE A 176 -10.15 -7.00 -3.91
CA ILE A 176 -10.67 -5.81 -3.23
C ILE A 176 -9.75 -4.63 -3.49
N ALA A 177 -10.20 -3.67 -4.29
CA ALA A 177 -9.35 -2.64 -4.87
C ALA A 177 -8.03 -3.25 -5.38
N ASN A 178 -6.89 -2.72 -4.95
CA ASN A 178 -5.56 -3.19 -5.32
C ASN A 178 -4.99 -4.32 -4.42
N GLY A 179 -5.81 -4.90 -3.53
CA GLY A 179 -5.38 -5.93 -2.57
C GLY A 179 -5.42 -7.37 -3.08
N GLY A 180 -5.91 -7.59 -4.30
CA GLY A 180 -6.03 -8.94 -4.87
C GLY A 180 -7.08 -9.83 -4.16
N GLY A 181 -7.32 -11.00 -4.75
CA GLY A 181 -8.24 -12.00 -4.22
C GLY A 181 -7.51 -13.03 -3.34
N GLY A 182 -8.29 -13.83 -2.61
CA GLY A 182 -7.75 -14.88 -1.74
C GLY A 182 -7.22 -16.13 -2.47
N GLY A 183 -7.64 -16.35 -3.72
CA GLY A 183 -7.36 -17.59 -4.45
C GLY A 183 -7.97 -18.83 -3.78
N TYR A 184 -8.08 -19.95 -4.52
CA TYR A 184 -8.61 -21.22 -4.01
C TYR A 184 -7.92 -22.37 -4.74
N ILE A 185 -7.53 -23.44 -4.04
CA ILE A 185 -7.08 -24.68 -4.69
C ILE A 185 -8.12 -25.75 -4.42
N GLY A 186 -8.71 -26.28 -5.49
CA GLY A 186 -9.61 -27.41 -5.44
C GLY A 186 -8.87 -28.72 -5.23
N ILE A 187 -9.43 -29.60 -4.39
CA ILE A 187 -8.91 -30.95 -4.17
C ILE A 187 -9.96 -31.94 -4.68
N THR A 188 -9.61 -32.70 -5.73
CA THR A 188 -10.50 -33.72 -6.30
C THR A 188 -10.58 -34.97 -5.42
N SER A 189 -9.50 -35.31 -4.70
CA SER A 189 -9.44 -36.42 -3.74
C SER A 189 -8.28 -36.27 -2.74
N GLY A 190 -8.39 -36.92 -1.57
CA GLY A 190 -7.37 -36.91 -0.50
C GLY A 190 -7.43 -35.71 0.45
N THR A 191 -6.46 -35.62 1.37
CA THR A 191 -6.36 -34.55 2.40
C THR A 191 -4.93 -33.99 2.48
N PRO A 192 -4.34 -33.50 1.38
CA PRO A 192 -3.02 -32.89 1.43
C PRO A 192 -3.03 -31.68 2.37
N ALA A 193 -1.98 -31.53 3.19
CA ALA A 193 -1.79 -30.32 3.98
C ALA A 193 -1.50 -29.15 3.05
N ARG A 194 -2.23 -28.04 3.21
CA ARG A 194 -2.15 -26.86 2.34
C ARG A 194 -1.75 -25.63 3.13
N THR A 195 -0.47 -25.48 3.40
CA THR A 195 0.13 -24.21 3.82
C THR A 195 0.46 -23.39 2.56
N VAL A 196 -0.49 -22.57 2.10
CA VAL A 196 -0.24 -21.62 1.01
C VAL A 196 -0.37 -20.20 1.55
N ALA A 197 0.75 -19.46 1.56
CA ALA A 197 0.71 -18.03 1.85
C ALA A 197 0.25 -17.30 0.60
N GLY A 198 -0.64 -16.32 0.76
CA GLY A 198 -0.73 -15.23 -0.19
C GLY A 198 0.64 -14.53 -0.24
N GLY A 199 1.33 -14.66 -1.36
CA GLY A 199 2.53 -13.91 -1.67
C GLY A 199 2.19 -12.46 -2.03
N ALA A 200 3.23 -11.66 -2.22
CA ALA A 200 3.05 -10.35 -2.85
C ALA A 200 2.34 -10.53 -4.20
N ASN A 201 1.51 -9.57 -4.60
CA ASN A 201 0.90 -9.53 -5.94
C ASN A 201 -0.19 -10.59 -6.20
N GLY A 202 -0.82 -11.12 -5.14
CA GLY A 202 -1.80 -12.21 -5.29
C GLY A 202 -1.15 -13.50 -5.80
N THR A 203 0.18 -13.59 -5.74
CA THR A 203 0.92 -14.82 -6.03
C THR A 203 0.84 -15.75 -4.84
N THR A 204 1.34 -16.97 -5.00
CA THR A 204 1.55 -17.92 -3.91
C THR A 204 3.04 -18.07 -3.66
N THR A 205 3.46 -18.19 -2.40
CA THR A 205 4.86 -18.51 -2.07
C THR A 205 5.19 -19.99 -2.25
N SER A 206 4.23 -20.80 -2.71
CA SER A 206 4.40 -22.24 -2.91
C SER A 206 5.02 -22.56 -4.28
N THR A 207 6.12 -23.29 -4.29
CA THR A 207 6.79 -23.77 -5.51
C THR A 207 5.97 -24.82 -6.27
N ALA A 208 4.96 -25.41 -5.63
CA ALA A 208 4.09 -26.42 -6.23
C ALA A 208 2.86 -25.82 -6.96
N VAL A 209 2.63 -24.51 -6.84
CA VAL A 209 1.41 -23.87 -7.33
C VAL A 209 1.77 -22.69 -8.25
N THR A 210 2.26 -22.99 -9.45
CA THR A 210 2.75 -21.98 -10.41
C THR A 210 1.64 -21.28 -11.21
N GLU A 211 0.39 -21.74 -11.08
CA GLU A 211 -0.77 -21.25 -11.85
C GLU A 211 -1.31 -19.90 -11.35
N PHE A 212 -1.00 -19.50 -10.10
CA PHE A 212 -1.26 -18.15 -9.59
C PHE A 212 -0.14 -17.19 -10.01
N THR A 213 -0.12 -16.85 -11.29
CA THR A 213 0.71 -15.74 -11.82
C THR A 213 0.20 -14.38 -11.30
N PRO A 214 1.03 -13.33 -11.23
CA PRO A 214 0.62 -12.03 -10.68
C PRO A 214 -0.66 -11.51 -11.33
N ASN A 215 -1.74 -11.32 -10.56
CA ASN A 215 -3.09 -11.06 -11.10
C ASN A 215 -3.76 -9.80 -10.55
N GLY A 216 -2.99 -8.74 -10.28
CA GLY A 216 -3.55 -7.40 -10.03
C GLY A 216 -3.53 -6.94 -8.57
N ALA A 217 -2.82 -7.63 -7.68
CA ALA A 217 -2.19 -6.93 -6.56
C ALA A 217 -0.81 -6.41 -7.02
N THR A 218 -0.45 -5.18 -6.66
CA THR A 218 0.78 -4.55 -7.13
C THR A 218 2.01 -5.23 -6.51
N VAL A 219 2.99 -5.64 -7.34
CA VAL A 219 4.38 -5.34 -6.97
C VAL A 219 4.37 -3.84 -7.14
N GLY A 220 4.58 -3.04 -6.10
CA GLY A 220 4.81 -1.61 -6.30
C GLY A 220 5.64 -1.40 -7.55
N ALA A 221 5.10 -0.63 -8.50
CA ALA A 221 5.86 -0.31 -9.69
C ALA A 221 7.24 0.21 -9.25
N GLY A 222 8.28 0.02 -10.08
CA GLY A 222 9.53 0.74 -9.87
C GLY A 222 9.18 2.21 -9.64
N GLY A 223 9.58 2.77 -8.50
CA GLY A 223 9.01 4.04 -8.03
C GLY A 223 9.05 5.10 -9.13
N SER A 224 7.91 5.72 -9.44
CA SER A 224 7.84 6.78 -10.44
C SER A 224 8.42 8.07 -9.87
N LEU A 225 9.56 8.50 -10.39
CA LEU A 225 10.15 9.82 -10.09
C LEU A 225 9.16 10.92 -10.51
N LEU A 226 8.32 11.37 -9.58
CA LEU A 226 7.51 12.57 -9.75
C LEU A 226 8.38 13.76 -9.40
N THR A 227 9.00 14.36 -10.42
CA THR A 227 9.62 15.67 -10.29
C THR A 227 8.50 16.71 -10.25
N TYR A 228 8.18 17.23 -9.06
CA TYR A 228 7.32 18.40 -8.97
C TYR A 228 8.07 19.61 -9.54
N ASN A 229 7.61 20.15 -10.67
CA ASN A 229 8.14 21.39 -11.25
C ASN A 229 7.06 22.47 -11.09
N PRO A 230 7.12 23.34 -10.06
CA PRO A 230 6.12 24.37 -9.87
C PRO A 230 6.22 25.43 -10.97
N VAL A 231 5.28 25.45 -11.91
CA VAL A 231 5.11 26.56 -12.84
C VAL A 231 4.22 27.62 -12.18
N SER A 232 4.86 28.69 -11.67
CA SER A 232 4.32 30.01 -11.27
C SER A 232 3.12 30.03 -10.31
N SER A 233 3.17 30.62 -9.11
CA SER A 233 3.73 31.93 -8.77
C SER A 233 3.95 32.06 -7.25
N LEU A 234 5.04 32.76 -6.90
CA LEU A 234 5.45 33.24 -5.56
C LEU A 234 6.17 32.23 -4.62
N PHE A 235 7.51 32.12 -4.80
CA PHE A 235 8.61 31.61 -3.91
C PHE A 235 8.35 30.32 -3.11
N ILE A 236 9.00 29.17 -3.33
CA ILE A 236 10.43 28.79 -3.49
C ILE A 236 10.49 27.62 -4.51
N PRO A 237 11.50 27.51 -5.40
CA PRO A 237 11.65 26.33 -6.27
C PRO A 237 11.95 25.09 -5.41
N VAL A 238 10.97 24.22 -5.22
CA VAL A 238 11.16 22.94 -4.52
C VAL A 238 10.83 21.82 -5.49
N SER A 239 11.85 21.11 -5.96
CA SER A 239 11.64 19.80 -6.58
C SER A 239 11.57 18.75 -5.47
N GLY A 240 10.36 18.38 -5.07
CA GLY A 240 10.14 17.22 -4.21
C GLY A 240 9.94 15.97 -5.07
N THR A 241 10.59 14.87 -4.71
CA THR A 241 10.33 13.55 -5.30
C THR A 241 9.59 12.69 -4.26
N VAL A 242 8.39 12.22 -4.61
CA VAL A 242 7.63 11.23 -3.82
C VAL A 242 7.57 9.94 -4.62
N LEU A 243 8.08 8.85 -4.04
CA LEU A 243 7.86 7.49 -4.54
C LEU A 243 6.91 6.78 -3.58
N ASN A 244 5.72 6.40 -4.07
CA ASN A 244 4.70 5.69 -3.29
C ASN A 244 4.29 4.39 -4.01
N ASP A 245 4.26 3.28 -3.27
CA ASP A 245 3.81 1.95 -3.70
C ASP A 245 2.29 1.74 -3.41
N ALA A 246 1.70 2.49 -2.47
CA ALA A 246 0.39 2.17 -1.91
C ALA A 246 -0.84 2.46 -2.81
N ASN A 247 -0.72 3.27 -3.87
CA ASN A 247 -1.89 3.77 -4.61
C ASN A 247 -2.00 3.27 -6.07
N GLY A 248 -1.33 2.17 -6.41
CA GLY A 248 -1.47 1.59 -7.75
C GLY A 248 -2.88 1.06 -8.01
#